data_AF-A0A5Q4Z2A3-F1
#
_entry.id   AF-A0A5Q4Z2A3-F1
#
_cell.length_a   1.000
_cell.length_b   1.000
_cell.length_c   1.000
_cell.angle_alpha   90.00
_cell.angle_beta   90.00
_cell.angle_gamma   90.00
#
_symmetry.space_group_name_H-M   'P 1'
#
loop_
_entity.id
_entity.type
_entity.pdbx_description
1 polymer ?
#
loop_
_entity_poly.entity_id
_entity_poly.type
_entity_poly.pdbx_seq_one_letter_code
_entity_poly.pdbx_strand_id
1 'polypeptide(L)'
;MKNSNRIFFRFITLCLIMPFCRMATAGVATTYDELNLVTYQSGQDIVGYYRAHEPPFSCEFLFMANRDHGVKSADGTEALQMKTFDFVPYKNTFSYAQRDPRAEIGGTLYLRDNEIALKTDHPHGGCQSAAGLFNAAPGERGGSQYSATKRFDAVGIAVSVEKSYFYEKPGIGRRRQYILPGDLVTLLSRRNGYSYARYVNPDMAIDETDSRKVVSGWLRNSDLANPFPASPAIELMRSSKKERRDND
;
A
#
# COMPACT_ATOMS: atom_id res chain seq x y z
N MET A 1 38.82 49.65 18.31
CA MET A 1 38.82 48.41 17.50
C MET A 1 38.32 47.24 18.35
N LYS A 2 37.01 46.98 18.40
CA LYS A 2 36.38 45.84 19.11
C LYS A 2 34.98 45.62 18.49
N ASN A 3 34.55 44.37 18.38
CA ASN A 3 33.18 43.91 18.00
C ASN A 3 32.83 43.55 16.54
N SER A 4 33.76 43.30 15.62
CA SER A 4 33.40 42.70 14.31
C SER A 4 33.44 41.16 14.30
N ASN A 5 34.35 40.53 15.07
CA ASN A 5 34.60 39.08 15.01
C ASN A 5 33.56 38.18 15.72
N ARG A 6 32.72 38.71 16.62
CA ARG A 6 31.72 37.89 17.35
C ARG A 6 30.43 37.66 16.56
N ILE A 7 30.11 38.54 15.61
CA ILE A 7 28.91 38.42 14.77
C ILE A 7 29.16 37.42 13.65
N PHE A 8 30.36 37.43 13.06
CA PHE A 8 30.74 36.51 11.99
C PHE A 8 30.75 35.04 12.46
N PHE A 9 31.22 34.77 13.68
CA PHE A 9 31.22 33.43 14.25
C PHE A 9 29.80 32.89 14.51
N ARG A 10 28.85 33.75 14.92
CA ARG A 10 27.45 33.37 15.14
C ARG A 10 26.70 33.03 13.84
N PHE A 11 27.02 33.71 12.74
CA PHE A 11 26.46 33.38 11.43
C PHE A 11 26.98 32.03 10.90
N ILE A 12 28.26 31.73 11.10
CA ILE A 12 28.85 30.43 10.71
C ILE A 12 28.24 29.28 11.52
N THR A 13 27.95 29.49 12.81
CA THR A 13 27.30 28.44 13.63
C THR A 13 25.83 28.24 13.25
N LEU A 14 25.11 29.29 12.81
CA LEU A 14 23.70 29.18 12.38
C LEU A 14 23.57 28.46 11.02
N CYS A 15 24.52 28.64 10.10
CA CYS A 15 24.54 27.94 8.80
C CYS A 15 24.92 26.46 8.91
N LEU A 16 25.74 26.07 9.90
CA LEU A 16 26.18 24.68 10.08
C LEU A 16 25.13 23.75 10.72
N ILE A 17 24.04 24.30 11.27
CA ILE A 17 22.95 23.53 11.89
C ILE A 17 21.81 23.24 10.88
N MET A 18 21.84 23.79 9.67
CA MET A 18 20.76 23.65 8.68
C MET A 18 20.77 22.46 7.68
N PRO A 19 21.76 21.55 7.54
CA PRO A 19 21.70 20.55 6.48
C PRO A 19 21.15 19.18 6.94
N PHE A 20 20.21 19.13 7.89
CA PHE A 20 19.45 17.90 8.19
C PHE A 20 17.94 18.13 8.15
N CYS A 21 17.47 18.93 7.19
CA CYS A 21 16.14 18.70 6.65
C CYS A 21 16.19 17.32 5.97
N ARG A 22 15.90 16.26 6.74
CA ARG A 22 15.56 14.96 6.16
C ARG A 22 14.37 15.23 5.24
N MET A 23 14.62 15.33 3.94
CA MET A 23 13.55 15.39 2.96
C MET A 23 12.75 14.12 3.18
N ALA A 24 11.55 14.28 3.75
CA ALA A 24 10.59 13.19 3.79
C ALA A 24 10.17 12.98 2.34
N THR A 25 10.81 12.03 1.67
CA THR A 25 10.38 11.60 0.35
C THR A 25 9.04 10.92 0.54
N ALA A 26 7.96 11.62 0.18
CA ALA A 26 6.68 10.99 -0.04
C ALA A 26 6.87 9.94 -1.15
N GLY A 27 6.26 8.77 -0.97
CA GLY A 27 6.13 7.80 -2.05
C GLY A 27 4.97 8.18 -2.97
N VAL A 28 4.75 7.39 -4.00
CA VAL A 28 3.68 7.60 -4.96
C VAL A 28 2.64 6.51 -4.78
N ALA A 29 1.40 6.90 -4.47
CA ALA A 29 0.28 5.99 -4.56
C ALA A 29 -0.34 6.05 -5.96
N THR A 30 -0.72 4.88 -6.48
CA THR A 30 -1.39 4.75 -7.79
C THR A 30 -2.73 4.07 -7.60
N THR A 31 -3.77 4.65 -8.21
CA THR A 31 -5.07 3.99 -8.41
C THR A 31 -5.22 3.59 -9.86
N TYR A 32 -6.04 2.58 -10.10
CA TYR A 32 -6.24 2.01 -11.41
C TYR A 32 -7.67 2.23 -11.91
N ASP A 33 -7.97 1.68 -13.08
CA ASP A 33 -9.30 1.60 -13.69
C ASP A 33 -10.27 0.78 -12.86
N GLU A 34 -9.78 -0.15 -12.05
CA GLU A 34 -10.51 -0.70 -10.90
C GLU A 34 -10.02 -0.07 -9.59
N LEU A 35 -10.92 0.61 -8.87
CA LEU A 35 -10.58 1.25 -7.60
C LEU A 35 -10.25 0.28 -6.45
N ASN A 36 -10.54 -1.00 -6.64
CA ASN A 36 -10.29 -2.09 -5.68
C ASN A 36 -8.79 -2.43 -5.57
N LEU A 37 -7.97 -2.00 -6.54
CA LEU A 37 -6.52 -2.14 -6.52
C LEU A 37 -5.86 -0.79 -6.20
N VAL A 38 -4.95 -0.80 -5.23
CA VAL A 38 -4.11 0.35 -4.90
C VAL A 38 -2.67 -0.10 -4.69
N THR A 39 -1.73 0.64 -5.28
CA THR A 39 -0.30 0.48 -4.99
C THR A 39 0.28 1.73 -4.35
N TYR A 40 1.35 1.55 -3.60
CA TYR A 40 2.22 2.58 -3.06
C TYR A 40 3.67 2.19 -3.35
N GLN A 41 4.39 3.06 -4.06
CA GLN A 41 5.79 2.89 -4.39
C GLN A 41 6.65 3.87 -3.57
N SER A 42 7.68 3.34 -2.92
CA SER A 42 8.69 4.11 -2.20
C SER A 42 10.07 3.62 -2.57
N GLY A 43 10.77 4.35 -3.44
CA GLY A 43 12.01 3.87 -4.04
C GLY A 43 11.75 2.64 -4.92
N GLN A 44 12.44 1.54 -4.62
CA GLN A 44 12.29 0.26 -5.34
C GLN A 44 11.20 -0.65 -4.75
N ASP A 45 10.73 -0.36 -3.53
CA ASP A 45 9.69 -1.14 -2.88
C ASP A 45 8.32 -0.72 -3.41
N ILE A 46 7.51 -1.73 -3.74
CA ILE A 46 6.11 -1.58 -4.10
C ILE A 46 5.29 -2.39 -3.11
N VAL A 47 4.32 -1.76 -2.47
CA VAL A 47 3.34 -2.44 -1.64
C VAL A 47 1.95 -2.06 -2.12
N GLY A 48 0.97 -2.91 -1.85
CA GLY A 48 -0.39 -2.64 -2.30
C GLY A 48 -1.40 -3.58 -1.68
N TYR A 49 -2.65 -3.37 -2.04
CA TYR A 49 -3.74 -4.26 -1.71
C TYR A 49 -4.72 -4.36 -2.87
N TYR A 50 -5.36 -5.52 -2.95
CA TYR A 50 -6.59 -5.71 -3.70
C TYR A 50 -7.71 -5.99 -2.70
N ARG A 51 -8.86 -5.34 -2.86
CA ARG A 51 -10.02 -5.57 -2.00
C ARG A 51 -11.33 -5.33 -2.74
N ALA A 52 -12.08 -6.41 -2.92
CA ALA A 52 -13.38 -6.40 -3.58
C ALA A 52 -14.37 -7.27 -2.79
N HIS A 53 -15.59 -6.78 -2.62
CA HIS A 53 -16.65 -7.45 -1.89
C HIS A 53 -17.96 -7.40 -2.67
N GLU A 54 -18.54 -8.57 -2.93
CA GLU A 54 -19.86 -8.71 -3.56
C GLU A 54 -20.52 -9.96 -2.95
N PRO A 55 -21.47 -9.84 -2.00
CA PRO A 55 -22.07 -10.99 -1.36
C PRO A 55 -22.57 -12.04 -2.38
N PRO A 56 -22.16 -13.31 -2.28
CA PRO A 56 -21.46 -13.96 -1.15
C PRO A 56 -19.92 -13.96 -1.24
N PHE A 57 -19.34 -13.33 -2.25
CA PHE A 57 -17.91 -13.32 -2.54
C PHE A 57 -17.17 -12.15 -1.88
N SER A 58 -15.93 -12.41 -1.48
CA SER A 58 -15.01 -11.40 -0.98
C SER A 58 -13.61 -11.83 -1.38
N CYS A 59 -12.86 -10.92 -2.00
CA CYS A 59 -11.47 -11.16 -2.35
C CYS A 59 -10.64 -10.00 -1.77
N GLU A 60 -9.75 -10.34 -0.86
CA GLU A 60 -8.86 -9.38 -0.22
C GLU A 60 -7.49 -10.01 -0.02
N PHE A 61 -6.45 -9.26 -0.34
CA PHE A 61 -5.08 -9.57 0.06
C PHE A 61 -4.22 -8.32 -0.04
N LEU A 62 -3.17 -8.30 0.75
CA LEU A 62 -2.07 -7.35 0.61
C LEU A 62 -0.94 -7.99 -0.16
N PHE A 63 -0.12 -7.18 -0.81
CA PHE A 63 1.04 -7.66 -1.54
C PHE A 63 2.22 -6.72 -1.44
N MET A 64 3.39 -7.28 -1.71
CA MET A 64 4.64 -6.54 -1.82
C MET A 64 5.49 -7.10 -2.95
N ALA A 65 6.24 -6.22 -3.61
CA ALA A 65 7.21 -6.52 -4.63
C ALA A 65 8.38 -5.54 -4.51
N ASN A 66 9.50 -5.85 -5.16
CA ASN A 66 10.64 -4.94 -5.23
C ASN A 66 11.25 -4.99 -6.63
N ARG A 67 11.53 -3.81 -7.20
CA ARG A 67 12.03 -3.64 -8.57
C ARG A 67 13.44 -4.20 -8.79
N ASP A 68 14.28 -4.26 -7.75
CA ASP A 68 15.61 -4.87 -7.81
C ASP A 68 15.55 -6.40 -7.91
N HIS A 69 14.39 -7.00 -7.61
CA HIS A 69 14.10 -8.43 -7.67
C HIS A 69 13.20 -8.79 -8.86
N GLY A 70 13.40 -8.12 -9.99
CA GLY A 70 12.64 -8.35 -11.21
C GLY A 70 13.49 -8.73 -12.41
N VAL A 71 12.83 -9.31 -13.42
CA VAL A 71 13.39 -9.54 -14.75
C VAL A 71 12.67 -8.63 -15.74
N LYS A 72 13.42 -7.92 -16.57
CA LYS A 72 12.87 -7.09 -17.62
C LYS A 72 12.92 -7.83 -18.96
N SER A 73 11.75 -8.02 -19.55
CA SER A 73 11.57 -8.62 -20.87
C SER A 73 11.95 -7.63 -21.98
N ALA A 74 12.20 -8.16 -23.19
CA ALA A 74 12.57 -7.36 -24.36
C ALA A 74 11.48 -6.38 -24.82
N ASP A 75 10.22 -6.67 -24.50
CA ASP A 75 9.06 -5.81 -24.77
C ASP A 75 8.88 -4.68 -23.73
N GLY A 76 9.80 -4.57 -22.77
CA GLY A 76 9.77 -3.57 -21.70
C GLY A 76 9.00 -3.97 -20.45
N THR A 77 8.33 -5.14 -20.46
CA THR A 77 7.59 -5.65 -19.29
C THR A 77 8.57 -6.04 -18.17
N GLU A 78 8.37 -5.49 -16.97
CA GLU A 78 9.09 -5.88 -15.76
C GLU A 78 8.27 -6.90 -14.98
N ALA A 79 8.78 -8.12 -14.83
CA ALA A 79 8.20 -9.18 -14.02
C ALA A 79 8.93 -9.23 -12.67
N LEU A 80 8.30 -8.72 -11.62
CA LEU A 80 8.87 -8.64 -10.27
C LEU A 80 8.41 -9.82 -9.42
N GLN A 81 9.30 -10.37 -8.59
CA GLN A 81 8.87 -11.30 -7.55
C GLN A 81 7.89 -10.60 -6.60
N MET A 82 6.72 -11.20 -6.42
CA MET A 82 5.66 -10.71 -5.55
C MET A 82 5.41 -11.69 -4.41
N LYS A 83 5.09 -11.15 -3.25
CA LYS A 83 4.56 -11.92 -2.12
C LYS A 83 3.24 -11.32 -1.69
N THR A 84 2.24 -12.16 -1.55
CA THR A 84 0.91 -11.78 -1.06
C THR A 84 0.69 -12.34 0.34
N PHE A 85 -0.20 -11.73 1.11
CA PHE A 85 -0.56 -12.16 2.45
C PHE A 85 -1.91 -11.57 2.87
N ASP A 86 -2.49 -12.16 3.91
CA ASP A 86 -3.70 -11.67 4.55
C ASP A 86 -3.59 -11.82 6.09
N PHE A 87 -4.47 -11.18 6.83
CA PHE A 87 -4.55 -11.27 8.29
C PHE A 87 -5.39 -12.45 8.72
N VAL A 88 -5.11 -12.97 9.93
CA VAL A 88 -5.92 -14.06 10.49
C VAL A 88 -7.34 -13.53 10.73
N PRO A 89 -8.38 -14.16 10.12
CA PRO A 89 -9.75 -13.79 10.38
C PRO A 89 -10.04 -13.81 11.90
N TYR A 90 -10.81 -12.83 12.37
CA TYR A 90 -11.29 -12.73 13.77
C TYR A 90 -10.25 -12.37 14.85
N LYS A 91 -8.95 -12.28 14.55
CA LYS A 91 -7.93 -11.90 15.56
C LYS A 91 -7.77 -10.39 15.76
N ASN A 92 -8.34 -9.55 14.89
CA ASN A 92 -8.19 -8.09 14.90
C ASN A 92 -6.72 -7.63 15.02
N THR A 93 -5.81 -8.37 14.40
CA THR A 93 -4.37 -8.07 14.36
C THR A 93 -3.97 -7.76 12.93
N PHE A 94 -3.45 -6.55 12.71
CA PHE A 94 -3.24 -6.03 11.36
C PHE A 94 -1.78 -5.63 11.09
N SER A 95 -0.83 -6.26 11.80
CA SER A 95 0.60 -6.08 11.54
C SER A 95 1.16 -7.26 10.74
N TYR A 96 2.19 -7.00 9.93
CA TYR A 96 2.82 -8.06 9.13
C TYR A 96 3.33 -9.24 9.94
N ALA A 97 3.82 -9.00 11.17
CA ALA A 97 4.31 -10.06 12.06
C ALA A 97 3.19 -10.99 12.56
N GLN A 98 1.93 -10.56 12.47
CA GLN A 98 0.74 -11.28 12.94
C GLN A 98 -0.17 -11.75 11.79
N ARG A 99 0.27 -11.62 10.54
CA ARG A 99 -0.42 -12.14 9.36
C ARG A 99 -0.67 -13.64 9.47
N ASP A 100 -1.61 -14.18 8.69
CA ASP A 100 -1.79 -15.63 8.59
C ASP A 100 -0.67 -16.21 7.69
N PRO A 101 0.28 -17.00 8.23
CA PRO A 101 1.34 -17.57 7.42
C PRO A 101 0.83 -18.57 6.38
N ARG A 102 -0.39 -19.09 6.54
CA ARG A 102 -1.03 -20.00 5.58
C ARG A 102 -1.64 -19.27 4.39
N ALA A 103 -1.89 -17.96 4.53
CA ALA A 103 -2.37 -17.09 3.47
C ALA A 103 -1.21 -16.41 2.71
N GLU A 104 0.05 -16.75 3.02
CA GLU A 104 1.19 -16.29 2.24
C GLU A 104 1.27 -17.05 0.92
N ILE A 105 1.12 -16.34 -0.18
CA ILE A 105 1.23 -16.92 -1.52
C ILE A 105 2.25 -16.10 -2.32
N GLY A 106 3.18 -16.81 -2.95
CA GLY A 106 4.10 -16.22 -3.92
C GLY A 106 3.38 -15.75 -5.19
N GLY A 107 4.09 -15.04 -6.04
CA GLY A 107 3.53 -14.59 -7.30
C GLY A 107 4.48 -13.70 -8.08
N THR A 108 3.92 -13.11 -9.13
CA THR A 108 4.61 -12.17 -10.01
C THR A 108 3.77 -10.92 -10.18
N LEU A 109 4.41 -9.76 -10.01
CA LEU A 109 3.86 -8.46 -10.34
C LEU A 109 4.42 -8.02 -11.68
N TYR A 110 3.56 -7.87 -12.68
CA TYR A 110 3.96 -7.39 -14.00
C TYR A 110 3.72 -5.89 -14.08
N LEU A 111 4.74 -5.15 -14.50
CA LEU A 111 4.68 -3.72 -14.74
C LEU A 111 5.05 -3.44 -16.19
N ARG A 112 4.20 -2.71 -16.89
CA ARG A 112 4.47 -2.25 -18.25
C ARG A 112 3.83 -0.90 -18.46
N ASP A 113 4.61 0.12 -18.81
CA ASP A 113 4.12 1.48 -19.05
C ASP A 113 3.26 2.01 -17.88
N ASN A 114 1.94 2.08 -18.08
CA ASN A 114 0.96 2.49 -17.07
C ASN A 114 0.09 1.34 -16.57
N GLU A 115 0.41 0.10 -16.94
CA GLU A 115 -0.37 -1.08 -16.61
C GLU A 115 0.31 -1.90 -15.51
N ILE A 116 -0.52 -2.54 -14.71
CA ILE A 116 -0.11 -3.53 -13.71
C ILE A 116 -0.93 -4.79 -13.88
N ALA A 117 -0.32 -5.95 -13.64
CA ALA A 117 -1.04 -7.19 -13.50
C ALA A 117 -0.46 -8.00 -12.35
N LEU A 118 -1.32 -8.75 -11.69
CA LEU A 118 -0.96 -9.59 -10.56
C LEU A 118 -1.22 -11.04 -10.94
N LYS A 119 -0.21 -11.88 -10.76
CA LYS A 119 -0.34 -13.33 -10.81
C LYS A 119 0.10 -13.92 -9.48
N THR A 120 -0.72 -14.75 -8.87
CA THR A 120 -0.37 -15.54 -7.70
C THR A 120 -0.10 -16.98 -8.11
N ASP A 121 0.84 -17.65 -7.42
CA ASP A 121 1.22 -19.03 -7.74
C ASP A 121 0.06 -20.00 -7.51
N HIS A 122 -0.76 -19.69 -6.50
CA HIS A 122 -2.02 -20.37 -6.20
C HIS A 122 -3.13 -19.35 -5.88
N PRO A 123 -4.40 -19.73 -6.02
CA PRO A 123 -5.52 -18.82 -5.76
C PRO A 123 -5.64 -18.48 -4.27
N HIS A 124 -5.96 -17.21 -3.97
CA HIS A 124 -6.41 -16.79 -2.64
C HIS A 124 -7.83 -17.28 -2.37
N GLY A 125 -8.13 -17.57 -1.09
CA GLY A 125 -9.49 -17.85 -0.67
C GLY A 125 -10.42 -16.69 -1.01
N GLY A 126 -11.55 -16.96 -1.66
CA GLY A 126 -12.51 -15.94 -2.10
C GLY A 126 -12.17 -15.23 -3.42
N CYS A 127 -10.93 -15.36 -3.90
CA CYS A 127 -10.42 -14.77 -5.15
C CYS A 127 -10.49 -15.70 -6.37
N GLN A 128 -11.58 -16.46 -6.50
CA GLN A 128 -11.86 -17.33 -7.66
C GLN A 128 -13.29 -17.11 -8.15
N SER A 129 -13.68 -15.85 -8.25
CA SER A 129 -15.07 -15.45 -8.50
C SER A 129 -15.10 -14.13 -9.25
N ALA A 130 -16.29 -13.53 -9.37
CA ALA A 130 -16.44 -12.17 -9.87
C ALA A 130 -15.61 -11.14 -9.07
N ALA A 131 -15.28 -11.44 -7.81
CA ALA A 131 -14.44 -10.60 -6.97
C ALA A 131 -12.94 -10.63 -7.33
N GLY A 132 -12.50 -11.42 -8.31
CA GLY A 132 -11.13 -11.40 -8.82
C GLY A 132 -10.58 -12.78 -9.21
N LEU A 133 -9.66 -12.77 -10.19
CA LEU A 133 -8.91 -13.93 -10.68
C LEU A 133 -7.45 -13.51 -10.92
N PHE A 134 -6.51 -14.24 -10.32
CA PHE A 134 -5.08 -13.86 -10.34
C PHE A 134 -4.17 -15.04 -10.71
N ASN A 135 -4.66 -16.05 -11.42
CA ASN A 135 -3.91 -17.27 -11.71
C ASN A 135 -3.19 -17.27 -13.08
N ALA A 136 -3.30 -16.18 -13.85
CA ALA A 136 -2.82 -16.10 -15.23
C ALA A 136 -1.96 -14.83 -15.43
N ALA A 137 -0.96 -14.93 -16.31
CA ALA A 137 -0.11 -13.81 -16.66
C ALA A 137 -0.82 -12.86 -17.66
N PRO A 138 -0.33 -11.62 -17.85
CA PRO A 138 -0.81 -10.74 -18.92
C PRO A 138 -0.81 -11.43 -20.27
N GLY A 139 -1.90 -11.26 -21.04
CA GLY A 139 -2.07 -11.87 -22.35
C GLY A 139 -2.49 -13.34 -22.34
N GLU A 140 -2.45 -14.02 -21.20
CA GLU A 140 -3.05 -15.35 -21.03
C GLU A 140 -4.56 -15.23 -20.78
N ARG A 141 -5.31 -16.28 -21.13
CA ARG A 141 -6.75 -16.33 -20.86
C ARG A 141 -7.01 -16.25 -19.36
N GLY A 142 -7.73 -15.21 -18.93
CA GLY A 142 -8.07 -14.98 -17.52
C GLY A 142 -7.04 -14.15 -16.75
N GLY A 143 -6.02 -13.59 -17.41
CA GLY A 143 -5.10 -12.64 -16.80
C GLY A 143 -5.76 -11.28 -16.61
N SER A 144 -5.87 -10.82 -15.37
CA SER A 144 -6.34 -9.47 -15.05
C SER A 144 -5.23 -8.44 -15.20
N GLN A 145 -5.52 -7.36 -15.92
CA GLN A 145 -4.61 -6.25 -16.14
C GLN A 145 -5.34 -4.94 -15.86
N TYR A 146 -4.66 -4.03 -15.17
CA TYR A 146 -5.23 -2.79 -14.67
C TYR A 146 -4.42 -1.60 -15.16
N SER A 147 -5.12 -0.58 -15.67
CA SER A 147 -4.52 0.64 -16.19
C SER A 147 -4.49 1.73 -15.12
N ALA A 148 -3.32 2.33 -14.89
CA ALA A 148 -3.17 3.41 -13.91
C ALA A 148 -4.01 4.63 -14.33
N THR A 149 -4.92 5.06 -13.45
CA THR A 149 -5.80 6.20 -13.68
C THR A 149 -5.27 7.47 -13.02
N LYS A 150 -4.76 7.36 -11.79
CA LYS A 150 -4.25 8.51 -11.03
C LYS A 150 -3.01 8.12 -10.24
N ARG A 151 -2.08 9.08 -10.15
CA ARG A 151 -0.91 9.03 -9.29
C ARG A 151 -0.90 10.25 -8.39
N PHE A 152 -0.59 10.07 -7.13
CA PHE A 152 -0.52 11.17 -6.17
C PHE A 152 0.49 10.88 -5.08
N ASP A 153 1.07 11.95 -4.54
CA ASP A 153 1.99 11.87 -3.40
C ASP A 153 1.26 11.27 -2.20
N ALA A 154 1.92 10.30 -1.57
CA ALA A 154 1.38 9.59 -0.43
C ALA A 154 2.48 9.30 0.60
N VAL A 155 2.06 9.10 1.83
CA VAL A 155 2.92 8.72 2.96
C VAL A 155 2.93 7.20 3.17
N GLY A 156 1.98 6.49 2.57
CA GLY A 156 1.90 5.03 2.60
C GLY A 156 0.46 4.52 2.58
N ILE A 157 0.33 3.24 2.91
CA ILE A 157 -0.95 2.56 3.12
C ILE A 157 -1.04 2.19 4.61
N ALA A 158 -2.22 2.30 5.18
CA ALA A 158 -2.49 1.91 6.55
C ALA A 158 -3.77 1.09 6.65
N VAL A 159 -3.91 0.39 7.77
CA VAL A 159 -5.09 -0.40 8.13
C VAL A 159 -5.66 0.14 9.43
N SER A 160 -6.99 0.24 9.52
CA SER A 160 -7.66 0.64 10.75
C SER A 160 -7.59 -0.48 11.77
N VAL A 161 -7.13 -0.19 13.00
CA VAL A 161 -7.08 -1.18 14.08
C VAL A 161 -8.31 -1.12 14.99
N GLU A 162 -9.04 -0.01 14.94
CA GLU A 162 -10.29 0.23 15.66
C GLU A 162 -11.29 0.96 14.75
N LYS A 163 -12.50 1.25 15.25
CA LYS A 163 -13.45 2.08 14.52
C LYS A 163 -12.95 3.53 14.50
N SER A 164 -12.69 4.08 13.31
CA SER A 164 -12.19 5.45 13.17
C SER A 164 -13.13 6.34 12.36
N TYR A 165 -13.37 7.55 12.84
CA TYR A 165 -14.24 8.52 12.18
C TYR A 165 -13.41 9.50 11.33
N PHE A 166 -13.95 9.89 10.18
CA PHE A 166 -13.35 10.97 9.39
C PHE A 166 -13.61 12.34 10.04
N TYR A 167 -12.62 13.22 9.98
CA TYR A 167 -12.70 14.62 10.40
C TYR A 167 -12.43 15.56 9.21
N GLU A 168 -13.05 16.74 9.21
CA GLU A 168 -12.81 17.77 8.19
C GLU A 168 -11.42 18.40 8.30
N LYS A 169 -10.96 18.60 9.55
CA LYS A 169 -9.62 19.08 9.90
C LYS A 169 -9.05 18.18 11.00
N PRO A 170 -7.73 18.17 11.25
CA PRO A 170 -7.14 17.38 12.34
C PRO A 170 -7.88 17.61 13.67
N GLY A 171 -8.61 16.60 14.14
CA GLY A 171 -9.39 16.61 15.38
C GLY A 171 -10.65 17.47 15.41
N ILE A 172 -11.02 18.16 14.32
CA ILE A 172 -12.14 19.11 14.29
C ILE A 172 -13.13 18.72 13.18
N GLY A 173 -14.43 18.85 13.47
CA GLY A 173 -15.49 18.57 12.50
C GLY A 173 -15.63 17.08 12.20
N ARG A 174 -15.92 16.28 13.25
CA ARG A 174 -16.16 14.84 13.10
C ARG A 174 -17.34 14.60 12.17
N ARG A 175 -17.13 13.83 11.12
CA ARG A 175 -18.14 13.44 10.11
C ARG A 175 -18.88 12.17 10.56
N ARG A 176 -20.01 11.86 9.90
CA ARG A 176 -20.77 10.64 10.19
C ARG A 176 -20.12 9.39 9.59
N GLN A 177 -19.33 9.55 8.53
CA GLN A 177 -18.58 8.49 7.88
C GLN A 177 -17.47 7.98 8.81
N TYR A 178 -17.28 6.67 8.82
CA TYR A 178 -16.24 5.98 9.57
C TYR A 178 -15.74 4.77 8.79
N ILE A 179 -14.59 4.27 9.21
CA ILE A 179 -14.03 2.97 8.80
C ILE A 179 -14.01 2.02 10.01
N LEU A 180 -14.02 0.72 9.72
CA LEU A 180 -14.02 -0.36 10.69
C LEU A 180 -12.63 -1.01 10.80
N PRO A 181 -12.35 -1.75 11.88
CA PRO A 181 -11.12 -2.54 11.98
C PRO A 181 -10.92 -3.42 10.73
N GLY A 182 -9.72 -3.41 10.18
CA GLY A 182 -9.36 -4.10 8.94
C GLY A 182 -9.52 -3.27 7.67
N ASP A 183 -10.20 -2.13 7.71
CA ASP A 183 -10.31 -1.27 6.52
C ASP A 183 -8.96 -0.65 6.15
N LEU A 184 -8.60 -0.80 4.87
CA LEU A 184 -7.38 -0.27 4.28
C LEU A 184 -7.60 1.14 3.72
N VAL A 185 -6.62 2.00 3.96
CA VAL A 185 -6.63 3.40 3.52
C VAL A 185 -5.28 3.82 2.94
N THR A 186 -5.32 4.70 1.95
CA THR A 186 -4.12 5.39 1.45
C THR A 186 -3.92 6.67 2.25
N LEU A 187 -2.72 6.85 2.82
CA LEU A 187 -2.37 8.05 3.59
C LEU A 187 -1.74 9.08 2.66
N LEU A 188 -2.36 10.25 2.53
CA LEU A 188 -1.94 11.32 1.62
C LEU A 188 -1.04 12.34 2.32
N SER A 189 -1.33 12.65 3.59
CA SER A 189 -0.50 13.57 4.38
C SER A 189 -0.67 13.32 5.88
N ARG A 190 0.22 13.91 6.70
CA ARG A 190 0.18 13.82 8.17
C ARG A 190 0.23 15.20 8.80
N ARG A 191 -0.56 15.41 9.86
CA ARG A 191 -0.58 16.66 10.64
C ARG A 191 -1.13 16.43 12.05
N ASN A 192 -0.43 16.91 13.06
CA ASN A 192 -0.91 16.99 14.45
C ASN A 192 -1.47 15.68 15.04
N GLY A 193 -0.86 14.52 14.74
CA GLY A 193 -1.36 13.23 15.21
C GLY A 193 -2.53 12.65 14.38
N TYR A 194 -2.83 13.26 13.24
CA TYR A 194 -3.80 12.78 12.26
C TYR A 194 -3.15 12.54 10.90
N SER A 195 -3.77 11.70 10.09
CA SER A 195 -3.42 11.47 8.69
C SER A 195 -4.61 11.82 7.81
N TYR A 196 -4.40 12.58 6.75
CA TYR A 196 -5.40 12.75 5.71
C TYR A 196 -5.39 11.50 4.86
N ALA A 197 -6.51 10.80 4.81
CA ALA A 197 -6.61 9.48 4.23
C ALA A 197 -7.68 9.43 3.14
N ARG A 198 -7.46 8.54 2.17
CA ARG A 198 -8.42 8.13 1.14
C ARG A 198 -8.81 6.69 1.40
N TYR A 199 -10.10 6.45 1.59
CA TYR A 199 -10.73 5.14 1.73
C TYR A 199 -11.52 4.82 0.47
N VAL A 200 -11.47 3.56 0.03
CA VAL A 200 -12.32 3.03 -1.04
C VAL A 200 -13.20 1.95 -0.43
N ASN A 201 -14.51 2.08 -0.60
CA ASN A 201 -15.45 1.06 -0.18
C ASN A 201 -15.29 -0.19 -1.08
N PRO A 202 -15.01 -1.38 -0.51
CA PRO A 202 -14.79 -2.57 -1.31
C PRO A 202 -16.07 -3.14 -1.94
N ASP A 203 -17.26 -2.67 -1.52
CA ASP A 203 -18.53 -3.09 -2.09
C ASP A 203 -18.58 -2.80 -3.60
N MET A 204 -18.67 -3.88 -4.40
CA MET A 204 -18.72 -3.83 -5.86
C MET A 204 -20.10 -3.40 -6.37
N ALA A 205 -21.15 -3.48 -5.55
CA ALA A 205 -22.48 -2.99 -5.92
C ALA A 205 -22.58 -1.45 -5.90
N ILE A 206 -21.58 -0.77 -5.34
CA ILE A 206 -21.48 0.69 -5.35
C ILE A 206 -20.70 1.12 -6.59
N ASP A 207 -21.38 1.85 -7.48
CA ASP A 207 -20.78 2.43 -8.68
C ASP A 207 -19.55 3.31 -8.35
N GLU A 208 -18.54 3.29 -9.21
CA GLU A 208 -17.31 4.06 -9.01
C GLU A 208 -17.52 5.58 -8.95
N THR A 209 -18.60 6.07 -9.55
CA THR A 209 -18.99 7.48 -9.54
C THR A 209 -19.77 7.89 -8.29
N ASP A 210 -20.25 6.93 -7.49
CA ASP A 210 -20.99 7.22 -6.26
C ASP A 210 -20.05 7.80 -5.19
N SER A 211 -20.50 8.91 -4.57
CA SER A 211 -19.82 9.55 -3.44
C SER A 211 -19.53 8.63 -2.23
N ARG A 212 -20.21 7.49 -2.13
CA ARG A 212 -19.99 6.46 -1.11
C ARG A 212 -18.81 5.55 -1.45
N LYS A 213 -18.40 5.47 -2.71
CA LYS A 213 -17.28 4.60 -3.14
C LYS A 213 -15.96 5.12 -2.62
N VAL A 214 -15.73 6.43 -2.67
CA VAL A 214 -14.47 7.04 -2.24
C VAL A 214 -14.74 8.09 -1.18
N VAL A 215 -14.20 7.87 0.02
CA VAL A 215 -14.29 8.82 1.14
C VAL A 215 -12.90 9.34 1.45
N SER A 216 -12.79 10.63 1.75
CA SER A 216 -11.53 11.23 2.21
C SER A 216 -11.75 12.14 3.41
N GLY A 217 -10.75 12.22 4.27
CA GLY A 217 -10.80 13.02 5.49
C GLY A 217 -9.62 12.72 6.41
N TRP A 218 -9.55 13.43 7.53
CA TRP A 218 -8.54 13.21 8.56
C TRP A 218 -8.95 12.06 9.48
N LEU A 219 -8.04 11.13 9.72
CA LEU A 219 -8.17 10.02 10.67
C LEU A 219 -7.11 10.17 11.77
N ARG A 220 -7.38 9.68 12.98
CA ARG A 220 -6.39 9.68 14.07
C ARG A 220 -5.30 8.65 13.77
N ASN A 221 -4.04 9.01 14.01
CA ASN A 221 -2.93 8.08 13.79
C ASN A 221 -2.92 6.91 14.76
N SER A 222 -3.46 7.08 15.98
CA SER A 222 -3.60 6.01 16.98
C SER A 222 -4.49 4.86 16.49
N ASP A 223 -5.44 5.18 15.61
CA ASP A 223 -6.46 4.26 15.12
C ASP A 223 -5.94 3.49 13.87
N LEU A 224 -4.70 3.74 13.44
CA LEU A 224 -4.10 3.25 12.20
C LEU A 224 -2.79 2.49 12.47
N ALA A 225 -2.58 1.38 11.78
CA ALA A 225 -1.31 0.64 11.77
C ALA A 225 -0.72 0.53 10.36
N ASN A 226 0.59 0.32 10.28
CA ASN A 226 1.25 -0.09 9.04
C ASN A 226 1.10 -1.61 8.88
N PRO A 227 0.42 -2.10 7.84
CA PRO A 227 0.22 -3.53 7.63
C PRO A 227 1.43 -4.25 7.02
N PHE A 228 2.41 -3.51 6.50
CA PHE A 228 3.56 -4.05 5.78
C PHE A 228 4.79 -4.25 6.67
N PRO A 229 5.74 -5.13 6.29
CA PRO A 229 7.02 -5.21 6.98
C PRO A 229 7.80 -3.90 6.85
N ALA A 230 8.76 -3.69 7.75
CA ALA A 230 9.64 -2.52 7.69
C ALA A 230 10.51 -2.47 6.41
N SER A 231 10.79 -3.63 5.80
CA SER A 231 11.51 -3.73 4.52
C SER A 231 10.95 -4.89 3.69
N PRO A 232 10.16 -4.59 2.64
CA PRO A 232 9.70 -5.57 1.66
C PRO A 232 10.85 -6.33 0.98
N ALA A 233 11.91 -5.63 0.56
CA ALA A 233 13.09 -6.26 -0.07
C ALA A 233 13.70 -7.40 0.77
N ILE A 234 13.91 -7.16 2.08
CA ILE A 234 14.49 -8.17 2.98
C ILE A 234 13.56 -9.38 3.12
N GLU A 235 12.24 -9.15 3.19
CA GLU A 235 11.25 -10.22 3.34
C GLU A 235 11.14 -11.10 2.08
N LEU A 236 11.23 -10.49 0.90
CA LEU A 236 11.27 -11.21 -0.38
C LEU A 236 12.53 -12.09 -0.48
N MET A 237 13.70 -11.56 -0.09
CA MET A 237 14.95 -12.34 -0.04
C MET A 237 14.92 -13.51 0.95
N ARG A 238 14.23 -13.34 2.09
CA ARG A 238 14.11 -14.42 3.09
C ARG A 238 13.29 -15.59 2.56
N SER A 239 12.25 -15.30 1.77
CA SER A 239 11.34 -16.30 1.23
C SER A 239 12.03 -17.16 0.16
N SER A 240 12.79 -16.53 -0.75
CA SER A 240 13.54 -17.26 -1.80
C SER A 240 14.62 -18.20 -1.25
N LYS A 241 15.26 -17.85 -0.13
CA LYS A 241 16.24 -18.74 0.54
C LYS A 241 15.59 -19.96 1.19
N LYS A 242 14.34 -19.84 1.66
CA LYS A 242 13.62 -20.95 2.28
C LYS A 242 13.22 -21.99 1.24
N GLU A 243 12.66 -21.54 0.11
CA GLU A 243 12.30 -22.42 -1.02
C GLU A 243 13.49 -23.21 -1.58
N ARG A 244 14.69 -22.62 -1.63
CA ARG A 244 15.88 -23.37 -2.07
C ARG A 244 16.29 -24.48 -1.11
N ARG A 245 16.10 -24.30 0.21
CA ARG A 245 16.46 -25.33 1.20
C ARG A 245 15.46 -26.47 1.28
N ASP A 246 14.19 -26.21 0.95
CA ASP A 246 13.16 -27.25 0.97
C ASP A 246 13.20 -28.14 -0.30
N ASN A 247 14.02 -27.76 -1.30
CA ASN A 247 14.20 -28.48 -2.57
C ASN A 247 15.57 -29.20 -2.71
N ASP A 248 16.44 -29.11 -1.70
CA ASP A 248 17.74 -29.81 -1.60
C ASP A 248 17.65 -30.97 -0.58
#